data_AF-A0AAN8X1U1-F1
#
_entry.id   AF-A0AAN8X1U1-F1
#
_cell.length_a   1.000
_cell.length_b   1.000
_cell.length_c   1.000
_cell.angle_alpha   90.00
_cell.angle_beta   90.00
_cell.angle_gamma   90.00
#
_symmetry.space_group_name_H-M   'P 1'
#
loop_
_entity.id
_entity.type
_entity.pdbx_description
1 polymer ?
#
loop_
_entity_poly.entity_id
_entity_poly.type
_entity_poly.pdbx_seq_one_letter_code
_entity_poly.pdbx_strand_id
1 'polypeptide(L)'
;MLAVDHENVKPDILVLGKALSGGTYPVSAALANDDIMMCIKPGTHGSTYGGNPVACKVGMAALQVLVEEKLAENAEKMGILLRKELAQLPKDVVSIVRGKGLLNAIVINPKFDAWDVCLRLKQNGLLAKPTHGDIIRFAPPLTITEEQIMECVQIIKNTIMSY
;
A
#
# COMPACT_ATOMS: atom_id res chain seq x y z
N MET A 1 11.16 2.73 8.15
CA MET A 1 10.88 3.02 6.73
C MET A 1 10.35 1.79 6.01
N LEU A 2 10.93 0.61 6.23
CA LEU A 2 10.46 -0.66 5.67
C LEU A 2 9.48 -1.34 6.63
N ALA A 3 8.62 -2.22 6.12
CA ALA A 3 7.67 -2.97 6.94
C ALA A 3 8.36 -3.85 7.99
N VAL A 4 9.54 -4.40 7.67
CA VAL A 4 10.35 -5.23 8.59
C VAL A 4 10.88 -4.44 9.80
N ASP A 5 11.02 -3.12 9.68
CA ASP A 5 11.51 -2.27 10.78
C ASP A 5 10.53 -2.26 11.95
N HIS A 6 9.23 -2.48 11.70
CA HIS A 6 8.22 -2.57 12.77
C HIS A 6 8.42 -3.80 13.67
N GLU A 7 9.09 -4.83 13.18
CA GLU A 7 9.37 -6.06 13.91
C GLU A 7 10.86 -6.12 14.33
N ASN A 8 11.63 -5.06 14.09
CA ASN A 8 13.07 -4.98 14.32
C ASN A 8 13.85 -6.15 13.66
N VAL A 9 13.44 -6.54 12.45
CA VAL A 9 14.05 -7.63 11.68
C VAL A 9 14.90 -7.07 10.53
N LYS A 10 16.11 -7.61 10.37
CA LYS A 10 16.98 -7.34 9.21
C LYS A 10 17.04 -8.57 8.29
N PRO A 11 16.42 -8.53 7.10
CA PRO A 11 16.48 -9.66 6.17
C PRO A 11 17.85 -9.76 5.48
N ASP A 12 18.27 -10.97 5.14
CA ASP A 12 19.50 -11.21 4.36
C ASP A 12 19.39 -10.72 2.92
N ILE A 13 18.19 -10.82 2.34
CA ILE A 13 17.85 -10.30 1.01
C ILE A 13 16.57 -9.46 1.12
N LEU A 14 16.65 -8.21 0.68
CA LEU A 14 15.51 -7.29 0.59
C LEU A 14 15.14 -7.05 -0.87
N VAL A 15 13.85 -7.16 -1.20
CA VAL A 15 13.33 -6.90 -2.55
C VAL A 15 12.44 -5.66 -2.54
N LEU A 16 12.70 -4.74 -3.45
CA LEU A 16 11.99 -3.48 -3.62
C LEU A 16 11.50 -3.31 -5.07
N GLY A 17 10.44 -2.51 -5.25
CA GLY A 17 9.87 -2.18 -6.54
C GLY A 17 8.68 -1.25 -6.37
N LYS A 18 7.70 -1.28 -7.30
CA LYS A 18 6.45 -0.48 -7.23
C LYS A 18 6.72 1.02 -7.00
N ALA A 19 6.60 1.48 -5.75
CA ALA A 19 6.82 2.85 -5.33
C ALA A 19 8.27 3.30 -5.46
N LEU A 20 9.22 2.39 -5.70
CA LEU A 20 10.63 2.70 -5.94
C LEU A 20 10.84 3.73 -7.06
N SER A 21 9.88 3.92 -7.96
CA SER A 21 9.89 4.93 -9.03
C SER A 21 8.76 5.97 -8.94
N GLY A 22 8.00 5.98 -7.84
CA GLY A 22 6.77 6.77 -7.74
C GLY A 22 5.69 6.40 -8.77
N GLY A 23 5.77 5.21 -9.38
CA GLY A 23 4.81 4.77 -10.41
C GLY A 23 5.06 5.34 -11.80
N THR A 24 6.17 6.05 -12.02
CA THR A 24 6.48 6.72 -13.29
C THR A 24 7.35 5.91 -14.24
N TYR A 25 8.09 4.91 -13.72
CA TYR A 25 8.98 4.06 -14.51
C TYR A 25 9.08 2.64 -13.92
N PRO A 26 9.24 1.57 -14.70
CA PRO A 26 9.44 0.23 -14.14
C PRO A 26 10.82 0.12 -13.46
N VAL A 27 10.83 0.05 -12.13
CA VAL A 27 12.06 -0.08 -11.33
C VAL A 27 11.85 -1.12 -10.21
N SER A 28 12.83 -1.99 -10.04
CA SER A 28 12.93 -2.94 -8.93
C SER A 28 14.38 -3.08 -8.49
N ALA A 29 14.60 -3.56 -7.26
CA ALA A 29 15.93 -3.80 -6.72
C ALA A 29 15.91 -5.04 -5.81
N ALA A 30 17.02 -5.78 -5.83
CA ALA A 30 17.34 -6.79 -4.83
C ALA A 30 18.62 -6.34 -4.11
N LEU A 31 18.56 -6.25 -2.78
CA LEU A 31 19.64 -5.81 -1.93
C LEU A 31 20.05 -6.96 -1.02
N ALA A 32 21.34 -7.21 -0.88
CA ALA A 32 21.90 -8.19 0.04
C ALA A 32 23.32 -7.78 0.42
N ASN A 33 23.87 -8.41 1.46
CA ASN A 33 25.28 -8.25 1.82
C ASN A 33 26.19 -8.95 0.77
N ASP A 34 27.48 -8.61 0.79
CA ASP A 34 28.45 -9.06 -0.22
C ASP A 34 28.60 -10.58 -0.32
N ASP A 35 28.58 -11.29 0.81
CA ASP A 35 28.67 -12.75 0.87
C ASP A 35 27.56 -13.45 0.06
N ILE A 36 26.41 -12.80 -0.07
CA ILE A 36 25.30 -13.25 -0.91
C ILE A 36 25.40 -12.64 -2.31
N MET A 37 25.49 -11.31 -2.41
CA MET A 37 25.39 -10.60 -3.70
C MET A 37 26.57 -10.91 -4.64
N MET A 38 27.77 -11.10 -4.09
CA MET A 38 28.98 -11.38 -4.88
C MET A 38 29.05 -12.83 -5.37
N CYS A 39 28.08 -13.68 -5.04
CA CYS A 39 27.89 -14.97 -5.70
C CYS A 39 27.45 -14.81 -7.17
N ILE A 40 26.83 -13.68 -7.54
CA ILE A 40 26.47 -13.37 -8.93
C ILE A 40 27.72 -12.92 -9.69
N LYS A 41 28.12 -13.68 -10.71
CA LYS A 41 29.33 -13.43 -11.51
C LYS A 41 29.00 -12.86 -12.90
N PRO A 42 29.96 -12.19 -13.57
CA PRO A 42 29.76 -11.74 -14.95
C PRO A 42 29.26 -12.87 -15.86
N GLY A 43 28.22 -12.61 -16.63
CA GLY A 43 27.58 -13.59 -17.53
C GLY A 43 26.56 -14.54 -16.88
N THR A 44 26.35 -14.49 -15.56
CA THR A 44 25.39 -15.38 -14.88
C THR A 44 24.00 -14.77 -14.67
N HIS A 45 23.89 -13.45 -14.78
CA HIS A 45 22.64 -12.71 -14.63
C HIS A 45 22.68 -11.41 -15.45
N GLY A 46 21.52 -10.91 -15.88
CA GLY A 46 21.43 -9.66 -16.64
C GLY A 46 20.01 -9.30 -17.06
N SER A 47 19.84 -8.06 -17.50
CA SER A 47 18.59 -7.54 -18.06
C SER A 47 18.91 -6.35 -18.97
N THR A 48 18.32 -6.32 -20.17
CA THR A 48 18.54 -5.25 -21.17
C THR A 48 18.27 -3.85 -20.62
N TYR A 49 17.22 -3.71 -19.79
CA TYR A 49 16.81 -2.43 -19.20
C TYR A 49 17.21 -2.29 -17.73
N GLY A 50 17.83 -3.32 -17.14
CA GLY A 50 18.25 -3.31 -15.74
C GLY A 50 19.32 -2.24 -15.51
N GLY A 51 19.12 -1.39 -14.49
CA GLY A 51 20.10 -0.36 -14.12
C GLY A 51 20.27 0.77 -15.15
N ASN A 52 19.31 0.98 -16.05
CA ASN A 52 19.40 2.07 -17.02
C ASN A 52 19.40 3.45 -16.30
N PRO A 53 20.11 4.46 -16.85
CA PRO A 53 20.31 5.74 -16.15
C PRO A 53 19.01 6.51 -15.83
N VAL A 54 17.99 6.42 -16.68
CA VAL A 54 16.70 7.09 -16.48
C VAL A 54 15.98 6.48 -15.28
N ALA A 55 15.89 5.14 -15.22
CA ALA A 55 15.32 4.42 -14.09
C ALA A 55 16.04 4.77 -12.78
N CYS A 56 17.37 4.86 -12.79
CA CYS A 56 18.15 5.24 -11.61
C CYS A 56 17.80 6.66 -11.13
N LYS A 57 17.74 7.65 -12.04
CA LYS A 57 17.40 9.04 -11.67
C LYS A 57 15.96 9.18 -11.16
N VAL A 58 15.01 8.51 -11.81
CA VAL A 58 13.62 8.45 -11.35
C VAL A 58 13.54 7.84 -9.95
N GLY A 59 14.24 6.73 -9.73
CA GLY A 59 14.22 6.05 -8.43
C GLY A 59 14.81 6.90 -7.30
N MET A 60 15.92 7.61 -7.57
CA MET A 60 16.49 8.55 -6.61
C MET A 60 15.51 9.67 -6.25
N ALA A 61 14.86 10.29 -7.24
CA ALA A 61 13.90 11.37 -7.00
C ALA A 61 12.69 10.88 -6.19
N ALA A 62 12.15 9.70 -6.51
CA ALA A 62 11.02 9.12 -5.77
C ALA A 62 11.38 8.85 -4.29
N LEU A 63 12.57 8.32 -4.02
CA LEU A 63 13.04 8.09 -2.65
C LEU A 63 13.31 9.41 -1.90
N GLN A 64 13.81 10.43 -2.59
CA GLN A 64 14.02 11.75 -2.01
C GLN A 64 12.71 12.37 -1.52
N VAL A 65 11.66 12.36 -2.36
CA VAL A 65 10.31 12.81 -1.98
C VAL A 65 9.78 12.05 -0.77
N LEU A 66 9.94 10.73 -0.74
CA LEU A 66 9.47 9.88 0.37
C LEU A 66 10.05 10.32 1.71
N VAL A 67 11.34 10.69 1.73
CA VAL A 67 12.06 11.12 2.94
C VAL A 67 11.77 12.57 3.29
N GLU A 68 11.86 13.48 2.32
CA GLU A 68 11.71 14.93 2.54
C GLU A 68 10.29 15.29 3.00
N GLU A 69 9.27 14.65 2.43
CA GLU A 69 7.87 14.88 2.78
C GLU A 69 7.40 14.02 3.98
N LYS A 70 8.28 13.22 4.59
CA LYS A 70 7.97 12.38 5.77
C LYS A 70 6.75 11.47 5.53
N LEU A 71 6.73 10.82 4.37
CA LEU A 71 5.56 10.05 3.93
C LEU A 71 5.32 8.80 4.77
N ALA A 72 6.35 8.24 5.40
CA ALA A 72 6.20 7.10 6.30
C ALA A 72 5.45 7.48 7.58
N GLU A 73 5.78 8.65 8.13
CA GLU A 73 5.14 9.22 9.31
C GLU A 73 3.69 9.61 9.01
N ASN A 74 3.44 10.23 7.85
CA ASN A 74 2.07 10.53 7.42
C ASN A 74 1.26 9.23 7.23
N ALA A 75 1.86 8.20 6.64
CA ALA A 75 1.19 6.91 6.44
C ALA A 75 0.79 6.25 7.78
N GLU A 76 1.62 6.35 8.81
CA GLU A 76 1.28 5.86 10.14
C GLU A 76 0.13 6.67 10.75
N LYS A 77 0.24 8.01 10.76
CA LYS A 77 -0.78 8.92 11.31
C LYS A 77 -2.13 8.70 10.63
N MET A 78 -2.18 8.75 9.30
CA MET A 78 -3.40 8.59 8.51
C MET A 78 -3.95 7.17 8.58
N GLY A 79 -3.07 6.17 8.65
CA GLY A 79 -3.45 4.77 8.84
C GLY A 79 -4.21 4.53 10.16
N ILE A 80 -3.72 5.11 11.26
CA ILE A 80 -4.39 5.05 12.57
C ILE A 80 -5.77 5.70 12.49
N LEU A 81 -5.86 6.90 11.91
CA LEU A 81 -7.12 7.61 11.74
C LEU A 81 -8.14 6.78 10.93
N LEU A 82 -7.73 6.29 9.76
CA LEU A 82 -8.58 5.48 8.90
C LEU A 82 -9.09 4.24 9.64
N ARG A 83 -8.20 3.48 10.30
CA ARG A 83 -8.61 2.26 11.03
C ARG A 83 -9.54 2.56 12.20
N LYS A 84 -9.32 3.67 12.92
CA LYS A 84 -10.21 4.10 14.01
C LYS A 84 -11.63 4.34 13.51
N GLU A 85 -11.78 4.96 12.35
CA GLU A 85 -13.08 5.23 11.76
C GLU A 85 -13.74 3.99 11.15
N LEU A 86 -12.97 3.14 10.46
CA LEU A 86 -13.47 1.89 9.88
C LEU A 86 -13.91 0.89 10.97
N ALA A 87 -13.29 0.90 12.15
CA ALA A 87 -13.66 0.04 13.27
C ALA A 87 -15.07 0.32 13.84
N GLN A 88 -15.68 1.45 13.47
CA GLN A 88 -17.04 1.83 13.86
C GLN A 88 -18.10 1.28 12.89
N LEU A 89 -17.70 0.67 11.77
CA LEU A 89 -18.62 0.09 10.80
C LEU A 89 -19.42 -1.09 11.40
N PRO A 90 -20.65 -1.32 10.91
CA PRO A 90 -21.50 -2.40 11.40
C PRO A 90 -20.83 -3.77 11.23
N LYS A 91 -20.65 -4.50 12.34
CA LYS A 91 -19.89 -5.76 12.38
C LYS A 91 -20.54 -6.92 11.62
N ASP A 92 -21.84 -6.85 11.42
CA ASP A 92 -22.63 -7.78 10.64
C ASP A 92 -22.35 -7.66 9.14
N VAL A 93 -21.96 -6.47 8.66
CA VAL A 93 -21.50 -6.24 7.27
C VAL A 93 -19.98 -6.33 7.17
N VAL A 94 -19.24 -5.73 8.11
CA VAL A 94 -17.77 -5.68 8.15
C VAL A 94 -17.26 -6.46 9.34
N SER A 95 -16.83 -7.70 9.11
CA SER A 95 -16.44 -8.61 10.20
C SER A 95 -15.09 -8.24 10.84
N ILE A 96 -14.14 -7.74 10.03
CA ILE A 96 -12.77 -7.44 10.47
C ILE A 96 -12.28 -6.15 9.80
N VAL A 97 -11.58 -5.32 10.58
CA VAL A 97 -10.77 -4.19 10.10
C VAL A 97 -9.31 -4.46 10.45
N ARG A 98 -8.40 -4.43 9.48
CA ARG A 98 -6.98 -4.71 9.70
C ARG A 98 -6.06 -3.90 8.80
N GLY A 99 -4.82 -3.69 9.23
CA GLY A 99 -3.80 -3.01 8.45
C GLY A 99 -2.69 -2.41 9.30
N LYS A 100 -1.66 -1.87 8.64
CA LYS A 100 -0.56 -1.12 9.25
C LYS A 100 -0.18 0.01 8.30
N GLY A 101 0.11 1.21 8.83
CA GLY A 101 0.20 2.43 8.02
C GLY A 101 -1.02 2.60 7.10
N LEU A 102 -0.81 3.01 5.85
CA LEU A 102 -1.85 3.17 4.83
C LEU A 102 -2.18 1.90 4.02
N LEU A 103 -1.66 0.73 4.41
CA LEU A 103 -2.11 -0.55 3.84
C LEU A 103 -3.19 -1.15 4.74
N ASN A 104 -4.44 -0.89 4.40
CA ASN A 104 -5.60 -1.29 5.20
C ASN A 104 -6.58 -2.15 4.41
N ALA A 105 -7.41 -2.91 5.13
CA ALA A 105 -8.47 -3.68 4.54
C ALA A 105 -9.63 -3.86 5.52
N ILE A 106 -10.82 -4.03 4.94
CA ILE A 106 -12.00 -4.53 5.63
C ILE A 106 -12.37 -5.90 5.06
N VAL A 107 -12.88 -6.78 5.91
CA VAL A 107 -13.42 -8.08 5.50
C VAL A 107 -14.94 -7.97 5.50
N ILE A 108 -15.55 -8.19 4.35
CA ILE A 108 -17.00 -8.18 4.18
C ILE A 108 -17.55 -9.53 4.64
N ASN A 109 -18.64 -9.51 5.38
CA ASN A 109 -19.33 -10.73 5.78
C ASN A 109 -19.77 -11.49 4.52
N PRO A 110 -19.50 -12.81 4.40
CA PRO A 110 -19.86 -13.60 3.21
C PRO A 110 -21.35 -13.59 2.82
N LYS A 111 -22.24 -13.11 3.69
CA LYS A 111 -23.65 -12.82 3.35
C LYS A 111 -23.79 -11.74 2.28
N PHE A 112 -22.79 -10.89 2.10
CA PHE A 112 -22.76 -9.79 1.13
C PHE A 112 -21.62 -9.99 0.13
N ASP A 113 -21.83 -9.56 -1.11
CA ASP A 113 -20.78 -9.59 -2.13
C ASP A 113 -19.88 -8.35 -2.04
N ALA A 114 -18.60 -8.57 -1.74
CA ALA A 114 -17.61 -7.49 -1.68
C ALA A 114 -17.39 -6.80 -3.04
N TRP A 115 -17.65 -7.49 -4.16
CA TRP A 115 -17.62 -6.86 -5.47
C TRP A 115 -18.71 -5.81 -5.64
N ASP A 116 -19.95 -6.13 -5.23
CA ASP A 116 -21.06 -5.18 -5.23
C ASP A 116 -20.78 -3.98 -4.32
N VAL A 117 -20.20 -4.21 -3.14
CA VAL A 117 -19.75 -3.13 -2.25
C VAL A 117 -18.75 -2.21 -2.97
N CYS A 118 -17.76 -2.79 -3.67
CA CYS A 118 -16.80 -2.00 -4.48
C CYS A 118 -17.46 -1.24 -5.64
N LEU A 119 -18.50 -1.79 -6.28
CA LEU A 119 -19.23 -1.08 -7.33
C LEU A 119 -20.01 0.12 -6.75
N ARG A 120 -20.59 -0.01 -5.57
CA ARG A 120 -21.25 1.11 -4.87
C ARG A 120 -20.25 2.16 -4.38
N LEU A 121 -19.10 1.73 -3.85
CA LEU A 121 -18.01 2.64 -3.50
C LEU A 121 -17.60 3.48 -4.73
N LYS A 122 -17.43 2.83 -5.90
CA LYS A 122 -17.16 3.52 -7.16
C LYS A 122 -18.24 4.53 -7.52
N GLN A 123 -19.53 4.17 -7.41
CA GLN A 123 -20.64 5.09 -7.69
C GLN A 123 -20.63 6.30 -6.75
N ASN A 124 -20.22 6.11 -5.50
CA ASN A 124 -20.08 7.16 -4.50
C ASN A 124 -18.73 7.91 -4.57
N GLY A 125 -17.89 7.64 -5.58
CA GLY A 125 -16.65 8.38 -5.84
C GLY A 125 -15.36 7.77 -5.29
N LEU A 126 -15.40 6.55 -4.71
CA LEU A 126 -14.22 5.90 -4.13
C LEU A 126 -13.86 4.60 -4.85
N LEU A 127 -12.64 4.54 -5.41
CA LEU A 127 -12.13 3.33 -6.05
C LEU A 127 -11.45 2.42 -5.03
N ALA A 128 -11.98 1.20 -4.89
CA ALA A 128 -11.37 0.12 -4.13
C ALA A 128 -11.49 -1.19 -4.91
N LYS A 129 -10.65 -2.17 -4.58
CA LYS A 129 -10.66 -3.48 -5.25
C LYS A 129 -10.70 -4.60 -4.20
N PRO A 130 -11.59 -5.60 -4.37
CA PRO A 130 -11.58 -6.75 -3.51
C PRO A 130 -10.43 -7.69 -3.87
N THR A 131 -10.02 -8.51 -2.91
CA THR A 131 -9.02 -9.57 -3.07
C THR A 131 -9.50 -10.80 -2.32
N HIS A 132 -9.17 -11.98 -2.81
CA HIS A 132 -9.57 -13.26 -2.19
C HIS A 132 -11.09 -13.40 -1.94
N GLY A 133 -11.92 -12.72 -2.73
CA GLY A 133 -13.38 -12.74 -2.62
C GLY A 133 -13.91 -11.62 -1.73
N ASP A 134 -13.68 -11.69 -0.43
CA ASP A 134 -14.39 -10.92 0.61
C ASP A 134 -13.60 -9.74 1.20
N ILE A 135 -12.33 -9.57 0.86
CA ILE A 135 -11.45 -8.54 1.45
C ILE A 135 -11.38 -7.31 0.54
N ILE A 136 -11.85 -6.15 1.00
CA ILE A 136 -11.68 -4.87 0.28
C ILE A 136 -10.44 -4.16 0.81
N ARG A 137 -9.51 -3.80 -0.09
CA ARG A 137 -8.26 -3.10 0.26
C ARG A 137 -8.37 -1.59 0.05
N PHE A 138 -7.81 -0.85 1.00
CA PHE A 138 -7.60 0.59 0.94
C PHE A 138 -6.10 0.87 1.05
N ALA A 139 -5.52 1.36 -0.04
CA ALA A 139 -4.11 1.72 -0.14
C ALA A 139 -3.96 3.06 -0.88
N PRO A 140 -4.42 4.18 -0.29
CA PRO A 140 -4.31 5.49 -0.91
C PRO A 140 -2.84 5.94 -1.02
N PRO A 141 -2.54 6.93 -1.86
CA PRO A 141 -1.22 7.57 -1.89
C PRO A 141 -0.79 8.05 -0.50
N LEU A 142 0.50 7.98 -0.19
CA LEU A 142 1.01 8.37 1.13
C LEU A 142 0.94 9.88 1.39
N THR A 143 0.66 10.66 0.35
CA THR A 143 0.43 12.11 0.39
C THR A 143 -1.01 12.49 0.76
N ILE A 144 -1.90 11.50 0.97
CA ILE A 144 -3.30 11.76 1.33
C ILE A 144 -3.41 12.58 2.61
N THR A 145 -4.32 13.57 2.61
CA THR A 145 -4.53 14.46 3.75
C THR A 145 -5.56 13.90 4.73
N GLU A 146 -5.59 14.46 5.94
CA GLU A 146 -6.58 14.12 6.95
C GLU A 146 -8.02 14.39 6.47
N GLU A 147 -8.25 15.51 5.78
CA GLU A 147 -9.53 15.86 5.17
C GLU A 147 -9.97 14.80 4.14
N GLN A 148 -9.07 14.40 3.25
CA GLN A 148 -9.34 13.36 2.24
C GLN A 148 -9.57 11.98 2.86
N ILE A 149 -8.88 11.65 3.96
CA ILE A 149 -9.16 10.43 4.73
C ILE A 149 -10.59 10.47 5.28
N MET A 150 -11.01 11.60 5.85
CA MET A 150 -12.37 11.74 6.39
C MET A 150 -13.45 11.71 5.30
N GLU A 151 -13.18 12.29 4.13
CA GLU A 151 -14.03 12.17 2.95
C GLU A 151 -14.18 10.70 2.51
N CYS A 152 -13.05 9.96 2.40
CA CYS A 152 -13.06 8.54 2.08
C CYS A 152 -13.86 7.73 3.12
N VAL A 153 -13.66 8.02 4.41
CA VAL A 153 -14.41 7.40 5.50
C VAL A 153 -15.90 7.64 5.36
N GLN A 154 -16.32 8.86 5.01
CA GLN A 154 -17.73 9.18 4.85
C GLN A 154 -18.35 8.40 3.67
N ILE A 155 -17.65 8.30 2.54
CA ILE A 155 -18.08 7.49 1.39
C ILE A 155 -18.22 6.02 1.79
N ILE A 156 -17.23 5.48 2.52
CA ILE A 156 -17.24 4.08 2.97
C ILE A 156 -18.40 3.85 3.95
N LYS A 157 -18.59 4.72 4.95
CA LYS A 157 -19.70 4.64 5.92
C LYS A 157 -21.04 4.67 5.20
N ASN A 158 -21.28 5.65 4.32
CA ASN A 158 -22.53 5.75 3.56
C ASN A 158 -22.81 4.50 2.72
N THR A 159 -21.77 3.93 2.11
CA THR A 159 -21.90 2.72 1.29
C THR A 159 -22.24 1.50 2.14
N ILE A 160 -21.52 1.29 3.23
CA ILE A 160 -21.69 0.13 4.10
C ILE A 160 -23.04 0.19 4.84
N MET A 161 -23.48 1.37 5.29
CA MET A 161 -24.77 1.55 5.98
C MET A 161 -25.99 1.37 5.08
N SER A 162 -25.79 1.18 3.76
CA SER A 162 -26.87 0.86 2.82
C SER A 162 -27.16 -0.65 2.70
N TYR A 163 -26.40 -1.49 3.41
CA TYR A 163 -26.58 -2.93 3.55
C TYR A 163 -27.20 -3.26 4.91
#